data_AF-A0A7J9P1X1-F1
#
_entry.id   AF-A0A7J9P1X1-F1
#
_cell.length_a   1.000
_cell.length_b   1.000
_cell.length_c   1.000
_cell.angle_alpha   90.00
_cell.angle_beta   90.00
_cell.angle_gamma   90.00
#
_symmetry.space_group_name_H-M   'P 1'
#
loop_
_entity.id
_entity.type
_entity.pdbx_description
1 polymer ?
#
loop_
_entity_poly.entity_id
_entity_poly.type
_entity_poly.pdbx_seq_one_letter_code
_entity_poly.pdbx_strand_id
1 'polypeptide(L)'
;MIKRSILFLLLLCCVVGSVNATTPTVPETCTATDFYVVLDDTSMTTELITAQLETIDFNVATPSVSGVENNRIYFSSKSDLARFCAILSYTNPSIPFSGAFSVYTEDGFTPVSVLKIYGTYAPEAWVYSDLTINSSKSQMAYIYSQTSNGQYSGDSISNNGVQFFYYSGGSTAVNGAQYDEIVLLSNNVLTYGCKGGGYDPRVGRVMSSLVVFDYIEYEYSGSLTLTLTELYTPPEQGNISIYATAGTAVYESSYLLGTTDNGGLLDIQLPMGEHTLKFVKEGYWDVLKTVTVSAENNSEIYVSMAPRNAIFQVEKEFSGNIYPNSVARLSMDVTPVKTAYATKLRVSGVEVNKVYYQTQELPKTADGSHIIGDMSSPQNIVIDFKTTSSWGERAFTVELSATDIEGTAYTNL
;
A
#
# COMPACT_ATOMS: atom_id res chain seq x y z
N MET A 1 -12.17 52.96 31.48
CA MET A 1 -11.13 52.63 30.49
C MET A 1 -11.30 51.27 29.80
N ILE A 2 -12.11 50.34 30.33
CA ILE A 2 -12.28 48.97 29.79
C ILE A 2 -13.25 48.88 28.59
N LYS A 3 -14.20 49.82 28.43
CA LYS A 3 -15.21 49.77 27.37
C LYS A 3 -14.71 50.10 25.95
N ARG A 4 -13.56 50.76 25.80
CA ARG A 4 -12.99 51.09 24.47
C ARG A 4 -12.12 49.96 23.89
N SER A 5 -11.57 49.10 24.74
CA SER A 5 -10.74 47.96 24.32
C SER A 5 -11.58 46.80 23.76
N ILE A 6 -12.80 46.60 24.28
CA ILE A 6 -13.72 45.54 23.80
C ILE A 6 -14.26 45.87 22.40
N LEU A 7 -14.53 47.14 22.10
CA LEU A 7 -14.98 47.54 20.77
C LEU A 7 -13.88 47.38 19.72
N PHE A 8 -12.61 47.56 20.10
CA PHE A 8 -11.46 47.35 19.22
C PHE A 8 -11.19 45.85 18.96
N LEU A 9 -11.42 44.99 19.96
CA LEU A 9 -11.32 43.53 19.81
C LEU A 9 -12.46 42.97 18.94
N LEU A 10 -13.69 43.48 19.09
CA LEU A 10 -14.82 43.12 18.23
C LEU A 10 -14.66 43.62 16.79
N LEU A 11 -14.06 44.80 16.58
CA LEU A 11 -13.77 45.30 15.22
C LEU A 11 -12.66 44.49 14.54
N LEU A 12 -11.69 43.96 15.30
CA LEU A 12 -10.65 43.06 14.78
C LEU A 12 -11.22 41.70 14.35
N CYS A 13 -12.28 41.22 15.01
CA CYS A 13 -13.01 40.00 14.63
C CYS A 13 -14.01 40.21 13.47
N CYS A 14 -14.30 41.45 13.07
CA CYS A 14 -15.23 41.75 11.96
C CYS A 14 -14.55 41.95 10.60
N VAL A 15 -13.21 41.86 10.53
CA VAL A 15 -12.48 41.77 9.26
C VAL A 15 -12.05 40.31 9.03
N VAL A 16 -12.99 39.39 9.18
CA VAL A 16 -12.89 38.11 8.45
C VAL A 16 -13.52 38.41 7.10
N GLY A 17 -12.70 38.90 6.17
CA GLY A 17 -13.09 38.79 4.77
C GLY A 17 -13.46 37.33 4.54
N SER A 18 -14.66 37.08 4.05
CA SER A 18 -15.07 35.74 3.64
C SER A 18 -14.14 35.31 2.51
N VAL A 19 -13.02 34.69 2.84
CA VAL A 19 -12.38 33.73 1.96
C VAL A 19 -13.39 32.59 1.87
N ASN A 20 -14.00 32.44 0.70
CA ASN A 20 -14.80 31.27 0.38
C ASN A 20 -13.83 30.09 0.26
N ALA A 21 -13.27 29.64 1.38
CA ALA A 21 -12.46 28.45 1.44
C ALA A 21 -13.37 27.28 1.07
N THR A 22 -12.95 26.48 0.10
CA THR A 22 -13.70 25.29 -0.32
C THR A 22 -13.06 24.10 0.36
N THR A 23 -13.44 23.88 1.62
CA THR A 23 -12.89 22.82 2.47
C THR A 23 -13.69 21.52 2.34
N PRO A 24 -13.04 20.35 2.40
CA PRO A 24 -13.72 19.07 2.41
C PRO A 24 -14.69 18.98 3.58
N THR A 25 -15.90 18.48 3.31
CA THR A 25 -16.83 18.09 4.36
C THR A 25 -16.62 16.61 4.66
N VAL A 26 -16.36 16.28 5.93
CA VAL A 26 -16.20 14.88 6.37
C VAL A 26 -17.55 14.40 6.93
N PRO A 27 -18.12 13.29 6.42
CA PRO A 27 -19.38 12.75 6.93
C PRO A 27 -19.24 12.22 8.37
N GLU A 28 -20.29 12.34 9.18
CA GLU A 28 -20.33 11.77 10.55
C GLU A 28 -20.23 10.23 10.55
N THR A 29 -20.68 9.57 9.47
CA THR A 29 -20.61 8.12 9.31
C THR A 29 -19.60 7.79 8.21
N CYS A 30 -18.58 7.00 8.54
CA CYS A 30 -17.62 6.53 7.57
C CYS A 30 -18.27 5.51 6.62
N THR A 31 -18.23 5.79 5.31
CA THR A 31 -18.54 4.82 4.27
C THR A 31 -17.25 4.43 3.56
N ALA A 32 -16.74 3.24 3.87
CA ALA A 32 -15.57 2.69 3.20
C ALA A 32 -15.84 2.49 1.70
N THR A 33 -14.89 2.89 0.87
CA THR A 33 -14.91 2.78 -0.59
C THR A 33 -13.58 2.19 -1.06
N ASP A 34 -13.52 1.80 -2.33
CA ASP A 34 -12.29 1.31 -2.95
C ASP A 34 -11.28 2.43 -3.23
N PHE A 35 -11.66 3.71 -3.10
CA PHE A 35 -10.80 4.87 -3.38
C PHE A 35 -10.37 5.51 -2.07
N TYR A 36 -9.16 5.22 -1.60
CA TYR A 36 -8.70 5.75 -0.33
C TYR A 36 -7.19 5.98 -0.30
N VAL A 37 -6.78 6.80 0.66
CA VAL A 37 -5.37 6.89 1.06
C VAL A 37 -5.19 6.33 2.46
N VAL A 38 -4.00 5.80 2.72
CA VAL A 38 -3.52 5.42 4.05
C VAL A 38 -2.39 6.37 4.41
N LEU A 39 -2.54 7.14 5.48
CA LEU A 39 -1.48 8.05 5.94
C LEU A 39 -0.33 7.25 6.56
N ASP A 40 0.91 7.65 6.24
CA ASP A 40 2.13 6.97 6.72
C ASP A 40 2.29 7.13 8.24
N ASP A 41 1.83 8.25 8.79
CA ASP A 41 1.81 8.50 10.23
C ASP A 41 0.68 7.71 10.91
N THR A 42 1.03 6.55 11.46
CA THR A 42 0.12 5.68 12.21
C THR A 42 -0.38 6.27 13.53
N SER A 43 0.16 7.41 13.99
CA SER A 43 -0.34 8.12 15.17
C SER A 43 -1.55 9.01 14.89
N MET A 44 -1.87 9.23 13.60
CA MET A 44 -3.01 10.04 13.19
C MET A 44 -4.33 9.34 13.50
N THR A 45 -5.12 9.93 14.40
CA THR A 45 -6.48 9.45 14.73
C THR A 45 -7.52 10.02 13.77
N THR A 46 -8.69 9.38 13.72
CA THR A 46 -9.85 9.85 12.94
C THR A 46 -10.16 11.33 13.22
N GLU A 47 -10.13 11.75 14.49
CA GLU A 47 -10.42 13.12 14.90
C GLU A 47 -9.38 14.12 14.41
N LEU A 48 -8.09 13.76 14.50
CA LEU A 48 -6.99 14.62 14.03
C LEU A 48 -7.03 14.81 12.52
N ILE A 49 -7.28 13.73 11.78
CA ILE A 49 -7.39 13.78 10.32
C ILE A 49 -8.59 14.62 9.90
N THR A 50 -9.74 14.40 10.53
CA THR A 50 -10.97 15.17 10.25
C THR A 50 -10.74 16.67 10.48
N ALA A 51 -10.17 17.03 11.63
CA ALA A 51 -9.86 18.43 11.95
C ALA A 51 -8.86 19.05 10.97
N GLN A 52 -7.86 18.29 10.50
CA GLN A 52 -6.92 18.78 9.50
C GLN A 52 -7.58 18.96 8.14
N LEU A 53 -8.34 17.98 7.66
CA LEU A 53 -9.04 18.05 6.36
C LEU A 53 -9.93 19.28 6.27
N GLU A 54 -10.68 19.61 7.32
CA GLU A 54 -11.57 20.78 7.39
C GLU A 54 -10.85 22.12 7.31
N THR A 55 -9.52 22.15 7.46
CA THR A 55 -8.70 23.37 7.32
C THR A 55 -8.03 23.51 5.96
N ILE A 56 -8.06 22.45 5.13
CA ILE A 56 -7.41 22.43 3.83
C ILE A 56 -8.31 23.08 2.79
N ASP A 57 -7.88 24.21 2.24
CA ASP A 57 -8.58 24.93 1.17
C ASP A 57 -8.13 24.45 -0.21
N PHE A 58 -9.04 23.78 -0.93
CA PHE A 58 -8.81 23.29 -2.29
C PHE A 58 -9.10 24.31 -3.39
N ASN A 59 -9.51 25.55 -3.05
CA ASN A 59 -9.87 26.63 -3.98
C ASN A 59 -11.02 26.31 -4.97
N VAL A 60 -10.78 25.41 -5.93
CA VAL A 60 -11.76 24.89 -6.89
C VAL A 60 -11.76 23.36 -6.84
N ALA A 61 -12.95 22.79 -6.92
CA ALA A 61 -13.22 21.35 -6.87
C ALA A 61 -12.68 20.72 -5.59
N THR A 62 -13.39 20.88 -4.47
CA THR A 62 -13.10 20.16 -3.24
C THR A 62 -13.39 18.66 -3.41
N PRO A 63 -12.49 17.75 -3.01
CA PRO A 63 -12.75 16.33 -3.09
C PRO A 63 -13.89 15.91 -2.14
N SER A 64 -14.78 15.03 -2.63
CA SER A 64 -15.83 14.42 -1.82
C SER A 64 -15.24 13.28 -0.96
N VAL A 65 -15.18 13.51 0.34
CA VAL A 65 -14.75 12.52 1.33
C VAL A 65 -15.95 11.66 1.73
N SER A 66 -15.80 10.34 1.60
CA SER A 66 -16.82 9.34 1.95
C SER A 66 -16.72 8.90 3.42
N GLY A 67 -15.56 9.10 4.05
CA GLY A 67 -15.35 8.80 5.45
C GLY A 67 -13.88 8.85 5.85
N VAL A 68 -13.64 8.89 7.16
CA VAL A 68 -12.31 8.76 7.76
C VAL A 68 -12.40 7.67 8.82
N GLU A 69 -11.45 6.75 8.84
CA GLU A 69 -11.35 5.69 9.84
C GLU A 69 -9.89 5.38 10.14
N ASN A 70 -9.48 5.53 11.40
CA ASN A 70 -8.08 5.39 11.83
C ASN A 70 -7.20 6.33 11.00
N ASN A 71 -6.17 5.81 10.32
CA ASN A 71 -5.28 6.56 9.44
C ASN A 71 -5.72 6.55 7.96
N ARG A 72 -6.98 6.25 7.66
CA ARG A 72 -7.51 6.13 6.28
C ARG A 72 -8.50 7.24 5.96
N ILE A 73 -8.42 7.73 4.72
CA ILE A 73 -9.36 8.70 4.16
C ILE A 73 -9.98 8.09 2.91
N TYR A 74 -11.29 7.87 2.92
CA TYR A 74 -12.05 7.31 1.82
C TYR A 74 -12.70 8.41 0.99
N PHE A 75 -12.75 8.23 -0.32
CA PHE A 75 -13.28 9.19 -1.29
C PHE A 75 -14.47 8.59 -2.05
N SER A 76 -15.38 9.46 -2.50
CA SER A 76 -16.59 9.02 -3.21
C SER A 76 -16.30 8.49 -4.62
N SER A 77 -15.18 8.88 -5.23
CA SER A 77 -14.78 8.44 -6.56
C SER A 77 -13.25 8.49 -6.75
N LYS A 78 -12.77 7.87 -7.83
CA LYS A 78 -11.36 7.99 -8.27
C LYS A 78 -10.97 9.43 -8.58
N SER A 79 -11.91 10.24 -9.08
CA SER A 79 -11.71 11.67 -9.36
C SER A 79 -11.50 12.48 -8.07
N ASP A 80 -12.30 12.21 -7.04
CA ASP A 80 -12.13 12.84 -5.72
C ASP A 80 -10.79 12.47 -5.07
N LEU A 81 -10.40 11.20 -5.15
CA LEU A 81 -9.08 10.74 -4.72
C LEU A 81 -7.95 11.44 -5.50
N ALA A 82 -8.09 11.56 -6.82
CA ALA A 82 -7.10 12.24 -7.65
C ALA A 82 -7.00 13.74 -7.33
N ARG A 83 -8.14 14.40 -7.05
CA ARG A 83 -8.17 15.79 -6.63
C ARG A 83 -7.49 16.01 -5.29
N PHE A 84 -7.63 15.06 -4.36
CA PHE A 84 -6.89 15.06 -3.10
C PHE A 84 -5.38 14.94 -3.34
N CYS A 85 -4.93 14.11 -4.29
CA CYS A 85 -3.51 14.00 -4.64
C CYS A 85 -2.94 15.22 -5.39
N ALA A 86 -3.79 16.10 -5.92
CA ALA A 86 -3.37 17.30 -6.65
C ALA A 86 -2.95 18.45 -5.72
N ILE A 87 -2.32 19.50 -6.28
CA ILE A 87 -1.99 20.69 -5.48
C ILE A 87 -3.25 21.36 -4.93
N LEU A 88 -3.13 21.97 -3.75
CA LEU A 88 -4.26 22.64 -3.11
C LEU A 88 -4.71 23.85 -3.92
N SER A 89 -3.77 24.74 -4.25
CA SER A 89 -4.05 25.94 -5.06
C SER A 89 -2.78 26.53 -5.65
N TYR A 90 -2.91 27.56 -6.49
CA TYR A 90 -1.79 28.35 -6.99
C TYR A 90 -1.00 29.04 -5.86
N THR A 91 -1.69 29.55 -4.83
CA THR A 91 -1.05 30.24 -3.70
C THR A 91 -0.46 29.29 -2.66
N ASN A 92 -0.91 28.03 -2.65
CA ASN A 92 -0.37 26.98 -1.81
C ASN A 92 -0.14 25.71 -2.66
N PRO A 93 0.95 25.66 -3.44
CA PRO A 93 1.18 24.60 -4.42
C PRO A 93 1.83 23.35 -3.79
N SER A 94 1.28 22.91 -2.67
CA SER A 94 1.58 21.66 -1.99
C SER A 94 0.42 20.67 -2.16
N ILE A 95 0.69 19.40 -1.91
CA ILE A 95 -0.33 18.36 -1.79
C ILE A 95 -0.70 18.18 -0.29
N PRO A 96 -1.92 17.69 0.03
CA PRO A 96 -2.31 17.35 1.39
C PRO A 96 -1.28 16.47 2.10
N PHE A 97 -1.11 16.67 3.42
CA PHE A 97 -0.22 15.87 4.27
C PHE A 97 1.22 15.76 3.75
N SER A 98 1.67 16.71 2.91
CA SER A 98 2.99 16.70 2.25
C SER A 98 3.27 15.42 1.45
N GLY A 99 2.22 14.70 1.02
CA GLY A 99 2.38 13.42 0.31
C GLY A 99 2.76 12.24 1.18
N ALA A 100 2.67 12.35 2.51
CA ALA A 100 2.95 11.25 3.44
C ALA A 100 1.77 10.26 3.52
N PHE A 101 1.43 9.66 2.39
CA PHE A 101 0.37 8.68 2.26
C PHE A 101 0.59 7.71 1.10
N SER A 102 -0.03 6.54 1.19
CA SER A 102 -0.12 5.54 0.13
C SER A 102 -1.52 5.52 -0.48
N VAL A 103 -1.62 5.34 -1.79
CA VAL A 103 -2.88 5.41 -2.54
C VAL A 103 -3.41 4.02 -2.88
N TYR A 104 -4.73 3.82 -2.70
CA TYR A 104 -5.43 2.58 -2.98
C TYR A 104 -6.64 2.83 -3.89
N THR A 105 -6.85 1.91 -4.83
CA THR A 105 -8.04 1.85 -5.70
C THR A 105 -8.68 0.45 -5.62
N GLU A 106 -9.64 0.15 -6.49
CA GLU A 106 -10.27 -1.18 -6.62
C GLU A 106 -9.27 -2.32 -6.83
N ASP A 107 -8.10 -2.01 -7.40
CA ASP A 107 -6.99 -2.94 -7.64
C ASP A 107 -5.97 -2.96 -6.47
N GLY A 108 -6.34 -2.41 -5.31
CA GLY A 108 -5.47 -2.35 -4.13
C GLY A 108 -4.45 -1.20 -4.22
N PHE A 109 -3.25 -1.41 -3.70
CA PHE A 109 -2.19 -0.40 -3.76
C PHE A 109 -1.98 0.04 -5.21
N THR A 110 -2.03 1.35 -5.46
CA THR A 110 -1.97 1.91 -6.80
C THR A 110 -0.85 2.93 -6.88
N PRO A 111 0.15 2.75 -7.76
CA PRO A 111 1.18 3.76 -7.96
C PRO A 111 0.54 5.06 -8.45
N VAL A 112 0.97 6.19 -7.92
CA VAL A 112 0.52 7.52 -8.35
C VAL A 112 1.74 8.40 -8.56
N SER A 113 1.80 9.09 -9.70
CA SER A 113 2.73 10.18 -9.94
C SER A 113 2.00 11.52 -9.92
N VAL A 114 2.56 12.49 -9.19
CA VAL A 114 2.04 13.86 -9.15
C VAL A 114 3.12 14.83 -9.61
N LEU A 115 2.91 15.43 -10.77
CA LEU A 115 3.82 16.40 -11.37
C LEU A 115 3.24 17.80 -11.28
N LYS A 116 3.93 18.72 -10.60
CA LYS A 116 3.65 20.15 -10.66
C LYS A 116 4.35 20.77 -11.86
N ILE A 117 3.59 21.56 -12.62
CA ILE A 117 4.02 22.20 -13.86
C ILE A 117 3.77 23.69 -13.70
N TYR A 118 4.80 24.51 -13.86
CA TYR A 118 4.68 25.96 -13.81
C TYR A 118 5.24 26.59 -15.09
N GLY A 119 4.38 27.27 -15.84
CA GLY A 119 4.72 28.00 -17.05
C GLY A 119 4.60 29.51 -16.84
N THR A 120 5.56 30.26 -17.38
CA THR A 120 5.52 31.73 -17.32
C THR A 120 6.08 32.36 -18.58
N TYR A 121 5.45 33.44 -19.06
CA TYR A 121 5.90 34.17 -20.25
C TYR A 121 5.49 35.65 -20.23
N ALA A 122 6.42 36.56 -20.55
CA ALA A 122 6.20 38.01 -20.46
C ALA A 122 5.96 38.75 -21.80
N PRO A 123 6.59 38.37 -22.93
CA PRO A 123 6.36 39.04 -24.22
C PRO A 123 4.93 38.87 -24.77
N GLU A 124 4.52 39.74 -25.70
CA GLU A 124 3.16 39.77 -26.28
C GLU A 124 2.82 38.61 -27.23
N ALA A 125 3.78 37.74 -27.53
CA ALA A 125 3.59 36.60 -28.41
C ALA A 125 3.06 35.38 -27.64
N TRP A 126 2.25 34.56 -28.31
CA TRP A 126 1.99 33.21 -27.83
C TRP A 126 3.23 32.35 -28.02
N VAL A 127 3.62 31.66 -26.96
CA VAL A 127 4.69 30.69 -26.98
C VAL A 127 4.20 29.40 -26.35
N TYR A 128 4.63 28.29 -26.95
CA TYR A 128 4.20 26.96 -26.58
C TYR A 128 5.39 26.09 -26.19
N SER A 129 5.12 25.17 -25.27
CA SER A 129 5.96 24.00 -25.01
C SER A 129 5.08 22.77 -24.88
N ASP A 130 5.59 21.68 -25.41
CA ASP A 130 4.98 20.37 -25.36
C ASP A 130 5.62 19.57 -24.23
N LEU A 131 4.78 18.96 -23.40
CA LEU A 131 5.14 17.99 -22.38
C LEU A 131 4.64 16.62 -22.86
N THR A 132 5.57 15.80 -23.34
CA THR A 132 5.30 14.40 -23.70
C THR A 132 5.29 13.57 -22.43
N ILE A 133 4.23 12.80 -22.21
CA ILE A 133 4.03 11.93 -21.06
C ILE A 133 3.83 10.50 -21.55
N ASN A 134 4.66 9.60 -21.04
CA ASN A 134 4.57 8.18 -21.31
C ASN A 134 4.09 7.47 -20.05
N SER A 135 2.95 6.79 -20.17
CA SER A 135 2.40 5.90 -19.15
C SER A 135 2.36 4.47 -19.66
N SER A 136 2.33 3.49 -18.75
CA SER A 136 2.36 2.06 -19.12
C SER A 136 1.14 1.63 -19.94
N LYS A 137 0.02 2.33 -19.76
CA LYS A 137 -1.26 2.08 -20.43
C LYS A 137 -2.00 3.38 -20.70
N SER A 138 -2.97 3.32 -21.63
CA SER A 138 -3.93 4.40 -21.78
C SER A 138 -4.87 4.43 -20.57
N GLN A 139 -5.08 5.60 -20.00
CA GLN A 139 -5.82 5.78 -18.75
C GLN A 139 -6.32 7.21 -18.59
N MET A 140 -7.20 7.42 -17.60
CA MET A 140 -7.55 8.76 -17.15
C MET A 140 -6.41 9.37 -16.34
N ALA A 141 -6.09 10.63 -16.63
CA ALA A 141 -5.30 11.50 -15.78
C ALA A 141 -6.12 12.72 -15.38
N TYR A 142 -5.70 13.34 -14.29
CA TYR A 142 -6.45 14.40 -13.65
C TYR A 142 -5.55 15.62 -13.56
N ILE A 143 -6.05 16.77 -13.97
CA ILE A 143 -5.28 17.99 -14.01
C ILE A 143 -6.02 19.09 -13.27
N TYR A 144 -5.38 19.61 -12.23
CA TYR A 144 -5.75 20.90 -11.66
C TYR A 144 -4.90 21.96 -12.33
N SER A 145 -5.53 23.02 -12.85
CA SER A 145 -4.84 24.14 -13.50
C SER A 145 -5.37 25.46 -12.98
N GLN A 146 -4.47 26.39 -12.67
CA GLN A 146 -4.82 27.74 -12.27
C GLN A 146 -3.90 28.77 -12.92
N THR A 147 -4.50 29.86 -13.39
CA THR A 147 -3.77 31.00 -13.94
C THR A 147 -3.72 32.18 -12.97
N SER A 148 -2.62 32.93 -13.05
CA SER A 148 -2.46 34.25 -12.44
C SER A 148 -2.04 35.28 -13.51
N ASN A 149 -2.96 35.59 -14.42
CA ASN A 149 -2.71 36.42 -15.58
C ASN A 149 -2.77 37.91 -15.29
N GLY A 150 -1.75 38.64 -15.75
CA GLY A 150 -1.82 40.10 -15.85
C GLY A 150 -2.79 40.58 -16.94
N GLN A 151 -2.85 41.90 -17.15
CA GLN A 151 -3.66 42.47 -18.24
C GLN A 151 -3.10 42.03 -19.60
N TYR A 152 -3.96 41.72 -20.57
CA TYR A 152 -3.59 41.33 -21.94
C TYR A 152 -2.76 40.04 -22.08
N SER A 153 -2.57 39.28 -20.99
CA SER A 153 -1.91 37.96 -21.03
C SER A 153 -2.91 36.84 -21.29
N GLY A 154 -2.44 35.62 -21.49
CA GLY A 154 -3.30 34.46 -21.61
C GLY A 154 -2.53 33.16 -21.47
N ASP A 155 -3.26 32.12 -21.08
CA ASP A 155 -2.73 30.76 -20.96
C ASP A 155 -3.69 29.76 -21.61
N SER A 156 -3.15 28.69 -22.13
CA SER A 156 -3.90 27.57 -22.69
C SER A 156 -3.23 26.25 -22.38
N ILE A 157 -4.02 25.22 -22.11
CA ILE A 157 -3.53 23.84 -22.04
C ILE A 157 -4.40 22.98 -22.95
N SER A 158 -3.74 22.12 -23.73
CA SER A 158 -4.40 21.17 -24.61
C SER A 158 -3.80 19.78 -24.47
N ASN A 159 -4.64 18.77 -24.67
CA ASN A 159 -4.26 17.38 -24.71
C ASN A 159 -4.36 16.87 -26.16
N ASN A 160 -3.24 16.48 -26.76
CA ASN A 160 -3.15 16.04 -28.15
C ASN A 160 -3.85 17.01 -29.13
N GLY A 161 -3.66 18.33 -28.90
CA GLY A 161 -4.27 19.40 -29.69
C GLY A 161 -5.70 19.78 -29.31
N VAL A 162 -6.36 19.07 -28.39
CA VAL A 162 -7.69 19.42 -27.88
C VAL A 162 -7.55 20.29 -26.63
N GLN A 163 -7.91 21.57 -26.75
CA GLN A 163 -7.86 22.53 -25.64
C GLN A 163 -8.94 22.22 -24.61
N PHE A 164 -8.56 22.17 -23.33
CA PHE A 164 -9.47 21.99 -22.20
C PHE A 164 -9.36 23.11 -21.15
N PHE A 165 -8.23 23.84 -21.13
CA PHE A 165 -8.02 25.00 -20.27
C PHE A 165 -7.67 26.22 -21.12
N TYR A 166 -8.39 27.32 -20.95
CA TYR A 166 -8.10 28.59 -21.63
C TYR A 166 -8.57 29.79 -20.82
N TYR A 167 -7.64 30.70 -20.56
CA TYR A 167 -7.94 31.99 -19.94
C TYR A 167 -7.13 33.09 -20.63
N SER A 168 -7.76 34.20 -20.96
CA SER A 168 -7.07 35.38 -21.50
C SER A 168 -7.58 36.65 -20.83
N GLY A 169 -6.63 37.45 -20.33
CA GLY A 169 -6.88 38.78 -19.80
C GLY A 169 -7.17 39.77 -20.93
N GLY A 170 -8.28 40.49 -20.81
CA GLY A 170 -8.51 41.70 -21.59
C GLY A 170 -7.81 42.89 -20.94
N SER A 171 -8.54 43.99 -20.75
CA SER A 171 -8.05 45.16 -20.00
C SER A 171 -7.90 44.92 -18.49
N THR A 172 -8.27 43.76 -17.97
CA THR A 172 -8.18 43.37 -16.55
C THR A 172 -7.42 42.07 -16.40
N ALA A 173 -6.71 41.94 -15.27
CA ALA A 173 -6.13 40.67 -14.86
C ALA A 173 -7.23 39.61 -14.71
N VAL A 174 -6.89 38.35 -15.01
CA VAL A 174 -7.81 37.22 -14.91
C VAL A 174 -7.15 36.14 -14.08
N ASN A 175 -7.88 35.65 -13.08
CA ASN A 175 -7.53 34.45 -12.35
C ASN A 175 -8.64 33.44 -12.62
N GLY A 176 -8.24 32.22 -12.92
CA GLY A 176 -9.16 31.14 -13.23
C GLY A 176 -8.53 29.83 -12.81
N ALA A 177 -9.32 28.95 -12.21
CA ALA A 177 -8.91 27.62 -11.82
C ALA A 177 -9.90 26.61 -12.38
N GLN A 178 -9.41 25.44 -12.75
CA GLN A 178 -10.19 24.35 -13.32
C GLN A 178 -9.59 23.02 -12.87
N TYR A 179 -10.45 22.03 -12.73
CA TYR A 179 -10.07 20.65 -12.49
C TYR A 179 -10.72 19.80 -13.57
N ASP A 180 -9.89 19.12 -14.36
CA ASP A 180 -10.32 18.36 -15.53
C ASP A 180 -9.82 16.92 -15.48
N GLU A 181 -10.57 16.06 -16.15
CA GLU A 181 -10.20 14.68 -16.41
C GLU A 181 -9.89 14.53 -17.90
N ILE A 182 -8.73 13.97 -18.21
CA ILE A 182 -8.26 13.77 -19.59
C ILE A 182 -7.86 12.33 -19.81
N VAL A 183 -7.97 11.85 -21.04
CA VAL A 183 -7.44 10.54 -21.44
C VAL A 183 -5.98 10.71 -21.83
N LEU A 184 -5.06 10.03 -21.13
CA LEU A 184 -3.68 9.83 -21.57
C LEU A 184 -3.60 8.61 -22.47
N LEU A 185 -2.95 8.79 -23.62
CA LEU A 185 -2.53 7.72 -24.51
C LEU A 185 -1.08 7.31 -24.18
N SER A 186 -0.60 6.19 -24.73
CA SER A 186 0.76 5.67 -24.49
C SER A 186 1.92 6.53 -25.03
N ASN A 187 1.63 7.70 -25.60
CA ASN A 187 2.57 8.76 -25.98
C ASN A 187 1.79 10.08 -26.01
N ASN A 188 1.40 10.56 -24.84
CA ASN A 188 0.48 11.69 -24.75
C ASN A 188 1.23 13.02 -24.81
N VAL A 189 0.71 14.01 -25.55
CA VAL A 189 1.31 15.35 -25.59
C VAL A 189 0.37 16.36 -24.93
N LEU A 190 0.84 16.94 -23.82
CA LEU A 190 0.21 18.12 -23.21
C LEU A 190 0.93 19.37 -23.70
N THR A 191 0.23 20.23 -24.45
CA THR A 191 0.78 21.50 -24.91
C THR A 191 0.37 22.61 -23.97
N TYR A 192 1.36 23.27 -23.38
CA TYR A 192 1.21 24.49 -22.59
C TYR A 192 1.50 25.71 -23.46
N GLY A 193 0.53 26.62 -23.55
CA GLY A 193 0.69 27.91 -24.21
C GLY A 193 0.60 29.03 -23.19
N CYS A 194 1.52 30.00 -23.27
CA CYS A 194 1.45 31.25 -22.52
C CYS A 194 1.69 32.42 -23.45
N LYS A 195 1.00 33.52 -23.19
CA LYS A 195 1.18 34.82 -23.82
C LYS A 195 1.25 35.87 -22.71
N GLY A 196 2.26 36.74 -22.75
CA GLY A 196 2.28 37.94 -21.91
C GLY A 196 1.55 39.11 -22.58
N GLY A 197 1.39 40.20 -21.84
CA GLY A 197 0.86 41.48 -22.31
C GLY A 197 1.93 42.56 -22.49
N GLY A 198 3.21 42.16 -22.59
CA GLY A 198 4.32 42.96 -23.15
C GLY A 198 5.29 43.58 -22.16
N TYR A 199 4.88 43.77 -20.89
CA TYR A 199 5.72 44.37 -19.83
C TYR A 199 5.30 43.81 -18.46
N ASP A 200 6.22 43.68 -17.49
CA ASP A 200 5.87 43.38 -16.08
C ASP A 200 4.93 44.48 -15.53
N PRO A 201 3.73 44.15 -14.97
CA PRO A 201 3.25 42.86 -14.48
C PRO A 201 2.31 42.07 -15.39
N ARG A 202 2.29 42.36 -16.69
CA ARG A 202 1.50 41.66 -17.71
C ARG A 202 2.17 40.36 -18.14
N VAL A 203 2.43 39.49 -17.18
CA VAL A 203 3.03 38.18 -17.42
C VAL A 203 1.92 37.13 -17.46
N GLY A 204 2.00 36.23 -18.43
CA GLY A 204 1.19 35.01 -18.48
C GLY A 204 1.75 33.99 -17.51
N ARG A 205 0.91 33.42 -16.63
CA ARG A 205 1.36 32.47 -15.60
C ARG A 205 0.32 31.38 -15.43
N VAL A 206 0.72 30.15 -15.68
CA VAL A 206 -0.09 28.96 -15.45
C VAL A 206 0.63 28.02 -14.51
N MET A 207 -0.08 27.53 -13.50
CA MET A 207 0.36 26.44 -12.67
C MET A 207 -0.60 25.28 -12.83
N SER A 208 -0.08 24.07 -12.87
CA SER A 208 -0.90 22.87 -12.89
C SER A 208 -0.29 21.76 -12.03
N SER A 209 -1.12 20.84 -11.58
CA SER A 209 -0.67 19.52 -11.13
C SER A 209 -1.34 18.45 -11.96
N LEU A 210 -0.53 17.56 -12.53
CA LEU A 210 -0.96 16.36 -13.23
C LEU A 210 -0.88 15.18 -12.27
N VAL A 211 -1.99 14.47 -12.09
CA VAL A 211 -2.08 13.23 -11.30
C VAL A 211 -2.36 12.07 -12.24
N VAL A 212 -1.48 11.07 -12.21
CA VAL A 212 -1.60 9.83 -13.00
C VAL A 212 -1.48 8.64 -12.06
N PHE A 213 -2.41 7.69 -12.15
CA PHE A 213 -2.40 6.46 -11.33
C PHE A 213 -1.48 5.39 -11.96
N ASP A 214 -0.23 5.78 -12.19
CA ASP A 214 0.82 5.00 -12.82
C ASP A 214 2.18 5.63 -12.53
N TYR A 215 3.26 4.92 -12.88
CA TYR A 215 4.55 5.54 -13.11
C TYR A 215 4.51 6.30 -14.44
N ILE A 216 5.07 7.50 -14.46
CA ILE A 216 5.19 8.29 -15.69
C ILE A 216 6.63 8.64 -15.99
N GLU A 217 6.99 8.57 -17.26
CA GLU A 217 8.15 9.26 -17.80
C GLU A 217 7.69 10.49 -18.57
N TYR A 218 8.46 11.57 -18.52
CA TYR A 218 8.11 12.79 -19.24
C TYR A 218 9.32 13.50 -19.80
N GLU A 219 9.10 14.13 -20.95
CA GLU A 219 10.06 15.01 -21.60
C GLU A 219 9.33 16.28 -22.02
N TYR A 220 10.02 17.43 -22.00
CA TYR A 220 9.46 18.66 -22.52
C TYR A 220 10.34 19.25 -23.61
N SER A 221 9.69 19.92 -24.56
CA SER A 221 10.35 20.67 -25.62
C SER A 221 9.56 21.93 -25.94
N GLY A 222 10.23 22.94 -26.48
CA GLY A 222 9.56 24.17 -26.91
C GLY A 222 10.26 25.43 -26.41
N SER A 223 9.55 26.55 -26.50
CA SER A 223 10.10 27.88 -26.24
C SER A 223 9.54 28.53 -24.96
N LEU A 224 8.50 27.94 -24.36
CA LEU A 224 7.96 28.36 -23.07
C LEU A 224 8.82 27.77 -21.95
N THR A 225 9.24 28.60 -21.01
CA THR A 225 9.92 28.13 -19.80
C THR A 225 8.94 27.39 -18.90
N LEU A 226 9.04 26.07 -18.88
CA LEU A 226 8.31 25.20 -17.96
C LEU A 226 9.25 24.77 -16.82
N THR A 227 8.79 24.93 -15.58
CA THR A 227 9.40 24.33 -14.39
C THR A 227 8.58 23.13 -13.98
N LEU A 228 9.20 21.95 -13.97
CA LEU A 228 8.59 20.68 -13.61
C LEU A 228 9.10 20.27 -12.22
N THR A 229 8.21 19.83 -11.34
CA THR A 229 8.56 19.37 -9.99
C THR A 229 7.69 18.18 -9.62
N GLU A 230 8.30 17.04 -9.38
CA GLU A 230 7.61 15.89 -8.79
C GLU A 230 7.25 16.21 -7.33
N LEU A 231 5.96 16.19 -7.04
CA LEU A 231 5.43 16.39 -5.68
C LEU A 231 5.18 15.06 -4.97
N TYR A 232 4.97 14.00 -5.74
CA TYR A 232 4.78 12.66 -5.24
C TYR A 232 5.25 11.68 -6.31
N THR A 233 6.17 10.81 -5.92
CA THR A 233 6.69 9.73 -6.76
C THR A 233 6.28 8.42 -6.07
N PRO A 234 5.64 7.48 -6.80
CA PRO A 234 5.20 6.26 -6.17
C PRO A 234 6.42 5.49 -5.63
N PRO A 235 6.29 4.82 -4.48
CA PRO A 235 7.33 3.93 -3.97
C PRO A 235 7.80 2.96 -5.06
N GLU A 236 9.09 2.67 -5.12
CA GLU A 236 9.59 1.62 -6.00
C GLU A 236 8.96 0.27 -5.62
N GLN A 237 8.83 -0.64 -6.59
CA GLN A 237 8.27 -1.98 -6.37
C GLN A 237 9.35 -3.05 -6.41
N GLY A 238 9.17 -4.10 -5.60
CA GLY A 238 9.95 -5.33 -5.68
C GLY A 238 9.07 -6.52 -6.08
N ASN A 239 9.65 -7.48 -6.78
CA ASN A 239 8.97 -8.74 -7.10
C ASN A 239 9.05 -9.68 -5.90
N ILE A 240 7.93 -10.36 -5.63
CA ILE A 240 7.83 -11.42 -4.64
C ILE A 240 7.34 -12.69 -5.33
N SER A 241 7.98 -13.81 -4.99
CA SER A 241 7.53 -15.15 -5.37
C SER A 241 7.09 -15.91 -4.12
N ILE A 242 5.80 -16.19 -4.03
CA ILE A 242 5.17 -16.85 -2.89
C ILE A 242 4.95 -18.33 -3.21
N TYR A 243 5.50 -19.20 -2.37
CA TYR A 243 5.29 -20.64 -2.42
C TYR A 243 4.44 -21.07 -1.23
N ALA A 244 3.21 -21.52 -1.50
CA ALA A 244 2.29 -22.05 -0.50
C ALA A 244 1.51 -23.25 -1.05
N THR A 245 0.57 -23.79 -0.28
CA THR A 245 -0.31 -24.85 -0.80
C THR A 245 -1.10 -24.33 -2.01
N ALA A 246 -1.25 -25.12 -3.07
CA ALA A 246 -1.99 -24.73 -4.29
C ALA A 246 -3.41 -24.21 -3.97
N GLY A 247 -3.86 -23.14 -4.62
CA GLY A 247 -5.17 -22.53 -4.36
C GLY A 247 -5.28 -21.81 -3.02
N THR A 248 -4.17 -21.29 -2.49
CA THR A 248 -4.14 -20.42 -1.29
C THR A 248 -4.33 -18.98 -1.73
N ALA A 249 -5.34 -18.31 -1.18
CA ALA A 249 -5.57 -16.89 -1.39
C ALA A 249 -4.66 -16.06 -0.48
N VAL A 250 -3.98 -15.07 -1.04
CA VAL A 250 -3.04 -14.19 -0.33
C VAL A 250 -3.61 -12.79 -0.29
N TYR A 251 -3.70 -12.23 0.90
CA TYR A 251 -4.25 -10.90 1.14
C TYR A 251 -3.23 -9.99 1.80
N GLU A 252 -3.33 -8.70 1.51
CA GLU A 252 -2.79 -7.64 2.35
C GLU A 252 -3.95 -6.85 2.95
N SER A 253 -4.04 -6.82 4.28
CA SER A 253 -5.26 -6.37 4.97
C SER A 253 -6.51 -7.11 4.46
N SER A 254 -7.40 -6.42 3.75
CA SER A 254 -8.63 -6.97 3.16
C SER A 254 -8.53 -7.19 1.64
N TYR A 255 -7.44 -6.77 1.02
CA TYR A 255 -7.27 -6.82 -0.44
C TYR A 255 -6.65 -8.14 -0.88
N LEU A 256 -7.25 -8.79 -1.89
CA LEU A 256 -6.74 -10.04 -2.46
C LEU A 256 -5.62 -9.71 -3.46
N LEU A 257 -4.38 -10.05 -3.11
CA LEU A 257 -3.22 -9.89 -3.99
C LEU A 257 -3.20 -10.95 -5.09
N GLY A 258 -3.73 -12.14 -4.80
CA GLY A 258 -3.80 -13.24 -5.75
C GLY A 258 -4.06 -14.59 -5.08
N THR A 259 -4.03 -15.65 -5.88
CA THR A 259 -4.17 -17.02 -5.42
C THR A 259 -3.05 -17.86 -6.02
N THR A 260 -2.42 -18.72 -5.22
CA THR A 260 -1.39 -19.63 -5.72
C THR A 260 -1.93 -20.59 -6.77
N ASP A 261 -1.13 -20.84 -7.79
CA ASP A 261 -1.46 -21.73 -8.90
C ASP A 261 -1.50 -23.21 -8.47
N ASN A 262 -1.68 -24.11 -9.45
CA ASN A 262 -1.70 -25.56 -9.18
C ASN A 262 -0.35 -26.11 -8.69
N GLY A 263 0.75 -25.40 -8.93
CA GLY A 263 2.08 -25.70 -8.41
C GLY A 263 2.36 -25.08 -7.04
N GLY A 264 1.46 -24.25 -6.52
CA GLY A 264 1.64 -23.54 -5.26
C GLY A 264 2.39 -22.22 -5.36
N LEU A 265 2.60 -21.68 -6.56
CA LEU A 265 3.31 -20.43 -6.81
C LEU A 265 2.35 -19.25 -7.03
N LEU A 266 2.70 -18.09 -6.48
CA LEU A 266 2.10 -16.79 -6.82
C LEU A 266 3.22 -15.75 -6.94
N ASP A 267 3.37 -15.17 -8.14
CA ASP A 267 4.27 -14.04 -8.38
C ASP A 267 3.48 -12.72 -8.36
N ILE A 268 3.93 -11.77 -7.54
CA ILE A 268 3.32 -10.45 -7.40
C ILE A 268 4.38 -9.36 -7.28
N GLN A 269 3.96 -8.11 -7.48
CA GLN A 269 4.76 -6.93 -7.17
C GLN A 269 4.14 -6.21 -5.98
N LEU A 270 4.98 -5.82 -5.03
CA LEU A 270 4.59 -5.00 -3.88
C LEU A 270 5.53 -3.80 -3.79
N PRO A 271 5.06 -2.67 -3.22
CA PRO A 271 5.95 -1.57 -2.84
C PRO A 271 7.15 -2.07 -2.03
N MET A 272 8.28 -1.38 -2.10
CA MET A 272 9.38 -1.64 -1.19
C MET A 272 8.99 -1.23 0.23
N GLY A 273 9.38 -2.05 1.20
CA GLY A 273 8.99 -1.86 2.59
C GLY A 273 8.54 -3.13 3.29
N GLU A 274 7.93 -2.98 4.45
CA GLU A 274 7.40 -4.08 5.25
C GLU A 274 5.91 -4.29 4.97
N HIS A 275 5.53 -5.53 4.69
CA HIS A 275 4.16 -5.94 4.35
C HIS A 275 3.74 -7.09 5.27
N THR A 276 2.50 -7.07 5.76
CA THR A 276 1.92 -8.19 6.52
C THR A 276 0.88 -8.90 5.68
N LEU A 277 1.23 -10.10 5.22
CA LEU A 277 0.42 -10.91 4.32
C LEU A 277 -0.39 -11.95 5.08
N LYS A 278 -1.65 -12.11 4.71
CA LYS A 278 -2.57 -13.12 5.23
C LYS A 278 -2.83 -14.21 4.19
N PHE A 279 -2.59 -15.45 4.56
CA PHE A 279 -2.77 -16.63 3.71
C PHE A 279 -4.02 -17.37 4.16
N VAL A 280 -4.96 -17.58 3.24
CA VAL A 280 -6.27 -18.19 3.53
C VAL A 280 -6.50 -19.34 2.56
N LYS A 281 -6.82 -20.51 3.11
CA LYS A 281 -7.19 -21.69 2.34
C LYS A 281 -8.25 -22.50 3.08
N GLU A 282 -9.29 -22.91 2.35
CA GLU A 282 -10.33 -23.76 2.93
C GLU A 282 -9.75 -25.07 3.48
N GLY A 283 -10.15 -25.44 4.69
CA GLY A 283 -9.65 -26.62 5.39
C GLY A 283 -8.30 -26.41 6.11
N TYR A 284 -7.72 -25.22 6.05
CA TYR A 284 -6.46 -24.86 6.72
C TYR A 284 -6.66 -23.73 7.73
N TRP A 285 -5.70 -23.58 8.63
CA TRP A 285 -5.57 -22.41 9.48
C TRP A 285 -5.00 -21.23 8.69
N ASP A 286 -5.54 -20.04 8.93
CA ASP A 286 -5.02 -18.81 8.34
C ASP A 286 -3.61 -18.55 8.88
N VAL A 287 -2.69 -18.11 8.03
CA VAL A 287 -1.33 -17.73 8.41
C VAL A 287 -1.14 -16.24 8.19
N LEU A 288 -0.48 -15.56 9.12
CA LEU A 288 0.01 -14.19 8.96
C LEU A 288 1.54 -14.22 8.86
N LYS A 289 2.11 -13.55 7.86
CA LYS A 289 3.55 -13.47 7.68
C LYS A 289 3.95 -12.05 7.29
N THR A 290 4.89 -11.49 8.04
CA THR A 290 5.52 -10.21 7.72
C THR A 290 6.70 -10.45 6.78
N VAL A 291 6.77 -9.67 5.71
CA VAL A 291 7.78 -9.79 4.64
C VAL A 291 8.33 -8.40 4.32
N THR A 292 9.63 -8.32 4.04
CA THR A 292 10.28 -7.09 3.64
C THR A 292 10.64 -7.17 2.15
N VAL A 293 10.16 -6.21 1.38
CA VAL A 293 10.38 -6.07 -0.06
C VAL A 293 11.50 -5.08 -0.30
N SER A 294 12.50 -5.44 -1.11
CA SER A 294 13.63 -4.58 -1.44
C SER A 294 13.99 -4.66 -2.92
N ALA A 295 14.75 -3.66 -3.41
CA ALA A 295 15.19 -3.56 -4.80
C ALA A 295 16.14 -4.67 -5.24
N GLU A 296 16.90 -5.22 -4.30
CA GLU A 296 18.12 -5.97 -4.63
C GLU A 296 17.87 -7.45 -4.91
N ASN A 297 16.70 -8.02 -4.56
CA ASN A 297 16.37 -9.43 -4.81
C ASN A 297 14.89 -9.68 -5.03
N ASN A 298 14.55 -10.62 -5.93
CA ASN A 298 13.24 -11.28 -5.90
C ASN A 298 13.10 -11.99 -4.55
N SER A 299 12.19 -11.52 -3.71
CA SER A 299 11.97 -12.13 -2.39
C SER A 299 11.17 -13.42 -2.56
N GLU A 300 11.80 -14.56 -2.34
CA GLU A 300 11.11 -15.85 -2.25
C GLU A 300 10.58 -16.08 -0.85
N ILE A 301 9.30 -16.39 -0.74
CA ILE A 301 8.62 -16.63 0.55
C ILE A 301 7.98 -18.01 0.50
N TYR A 302 8.44 -18.90 1.38
CA TYR A 302 7.83 -20.21 1.59
C TYR A 302 6.87 -20.16 2.78
N VAL A 303 5.63 -20.62 2.59
CA VAL A 303 4.58 -20.64 3.60
C VAL A 303 4.01 -22.04 3.73
N SER A 304 4.20 -22.63 4.89
CA SER A 304 3.57 -23.90 5.26
C SER A 304 2.30 -23.60 6.07
N MET A 305 1.19 -24.26 5.69
CA MET A 305 -0.11 -24.09 6.32
C MET A 305 -0.53 -25.40 6.99
N ALA A 306 -1.02 -25.32 8.23
CA ALA A 306 -1.54 -26.48 8.94
C ALA A 306 -3.02 -26.71 8.58
N PRO A 307 -3.43 -27.95 8.22
CA PRO A 307 -4.83 -28.33 8.11
C PRO A 307 -5.61 -28.06 9.41
N ARG A 308 -6.91 -27.77 9.35
CA ARG A 308 -7.74 -27.50 10.55
C ARG A 308 -7.93 -28.70 11.47
N ASN A 309 -7.70 -29.92 10.98
CA ASN A 309 -7.68 -31.13 11.80
C ASN A 309 -6.32 -31.37 12.48
N ALA A 310 -5.33 -30.50 12.22
CA ALA A 310 -4.04 -30.45 12.90
C ALA A 310 -3.98 -29.22 13.83
N ILE A 311 -3.25 -29.35 14.94
CA ILE A 311 -2.95 -28.25 15.87
C ILE A 311 -1.47 -27.85 15.83
N PHE A 312 -0.63 -28.63 15.14
CA PHE A 312 0.79 -28.34 14.95
C PHE A 312 1.12 -28.13 13.47
N GLN A 313 2.03 -27.19 13.22
CA GLN A 313 2.86 -27.14 12.00
C GLN A 313 4.18 -27.85 12.30
N VAL A 314 4.60 -28.75 11.42
CA VAL A 314 5.79 -29.59 11.64
C VAL A 314 6.77 -29.42 10.48
N GLU A 315 7.96 -28.93 10.77
CA GLU A 315 9.11 -28.95 9.86
C GLU A 315 10.09 -30.02 10.33
N LYS A 316 10.75 -30.73 9.41
CA LYS A 316 11.58 -31.90 9.78
C LYS A 316 12.82 -32.02 8.92
N GLU A 317 13.90 -32.47 9.55
CA GLU A 317 15.20 -32.66 8.91
C GLU A 317 15.89 -33.92 9.47
N PHE A 318 16.48 -34.73 8.59
CA PHE A 318 17.36 -35.83 9.00
C PHE A 318 18.80 -35.32 9.12
N SER A 319 19.48 -35.63 10.22
CA SER A 319 20.85 -35.18 10.40
C SER A 319 21.84 -36.16 9.75
N GLY A 320 22.57 -35.69 8.73
CA GLY A 320 23.68 -36.41 8.10
C GLY A 320 23.26 -37.65 7.30
N ASN A 321 24.26 -38.43 6.87
CA ASN A 321 24.02 -39.67 6.13
C ASN A 321 23.47 -40.76 7.07
N ILE A 322 22.39 -41.41 6.65
CA ILE A 322 21.76 -42.53 7.35
C ILE A 322 22.39 -43.84 6.84
N TYR A 323 22.97 -44.64 7.74
CA TYR A 323 23.62 -45.92 7.41
C TYR A 323 22.84 -47.11 7.97
N PRO A 324 22.94 -48.32 7.40
CA PRO A 324 22.36 -49.53 8.00
C PRO A 324 23.04 -49.91 9.32
N ASN A 325 22.29 -50.55 10.22
CA ASN A 325 22.74 -50.95 11.56
C ASN A 325 23.36 -49.79 12.39
N SER A 326 22.86 -48.57 12.21
CA SER A 326 23.30 -47.39 12.95
C SER A 326 22.13 -46.78 13.73
N VAL A 327 22.44 -45.74 14.51
CA VAL A 327 21.42 -44.83 15.05
C VAL A 327 21.34 -43.64 14.11
N ALA A 328 20.14 -43.35 13.62
CA ALA A 328 19.84 -42.16 12.83
C ALA A 328 19.03 -41.19 13.68
N ARG A 329 19.06 -39.91 13.27
CA ARG A 329 18.44 -38.82 14.01
C ARG A 329 17.55 -37.99 13.10
N LEU A 330 16.30 -37.82 13.55
CA LEU A 330 15.30 -36.94 12.98
C LEU A 330 15.11 -35.75 13.93
N SER A 331 15.34 -34.54 13.43
CA SER A 331 14.99 -33.29 14.11
C SER A 331 13.65 -32.78 13.57
N MET A 332 12.77 -32.32 14.44
CA MET A 332 11.47 -31.77 14.05
C MET A 332 11.20 -30.48 14.82
N ASP A 333 10.91 -29.40 14.11
CA ASP A 333 10.38 -28.18 14.69
C ASP A 333 8.86 -28.23 14.67
N VAL A 334 8.28 -28.28 15.87
CA VAL A 334 6.84 -28.43 16.10
C VAL A 334 6.31 -27.11 16.64
N THR A 335 5.55 -26.40 15.81
CA THR A 335 4.96 -25.10 16.13
C THR A 335 3.45 -25.25 16.38
N PRO A 336 2.96 -24.99 17.61
CA PRO A 336 1.54 -25.03 17.89
C PRO A 336 0.82 -23.85 17.21
N VAL A 337 -0.26 -24.13 16.48
CA VAL A 337 -1.14 -23.10 15.87
C VAL A 337 -1.94 -22.35 16.95
N LYS A 338 -2.26 -23.05 18.04
CA LYS A 338 -2.84 -22.54 19.29
C LYS A 338 -2.29 -23.36 20.45
N THR A 339 -2.41 -22.84 21.67
CA THR A 339 -1.96 -23.57 22.86
C THR A 339 -2.54 -24.99 22.87
N ALA A 340 -1.63 -25.97 22.82
CA ALA A 340 -1.95 -27.39 22.79
C ALA A 340 -1.64 -27.98 24.17
N TYR A 341 -2.59 -28.71 24.73
CA TYR A 341 -2.52 -29.30 26.06
C TYR A 341 -2.32 -30.81 25.98
N ALA A 342 -1.64 -31.34 27.00
CA ALA A 342 -1.40 -32.77 27.16
C ALA A 342 -0.79 -33.43 25.90
N THR A 343 0.15 -32.73 25.25
CA THR A 343 0.74 -33.17 23.99
C THR A 343 1.54 -34.46 24.17
N LYS A 344 1.31 -35.41 23.26
CA LYS A 344 2.01 -36.69 23.18
C LYS A 344 2.53 -36.92 21.78
N LEU A 345 3.68 -37.58 21.70
CA LEU A 345 4.30 -38.04 20.47
C LEU A 345 4.39 -39.55 20.46
N ARG A 346 3.98 -40.19 19.38
CA ARG A 346 4.10 -41.64 19.19
C ARG A 346 4.82 -41.93 17.89
N VAL A 347 5.87 -42.75 17.97
CA VAL A 347 6.60 -43.21 16.78
C VAL A 347 6.27 -44.68 16.54
N SER A 348 5.93 -45.02 15.29
CA SER A 348 5.58 -46.37 14.88
C SER A 348 6.32 -46.79 13.62
N GLY A 349 6.68 -48.07 13.50
CA GLY A 349 7.37 -48.62 12.33
C GLY A 349 8.89 -48.63 12.42
N VAL A 350 9.47 -48.10 13.50
CA VAL A 350 10.92 -48.14 13.76
C VAL A 350 11.22 -48.33 15.25
N GLU A 351 12.37 -48.93 15.57
CA GLU A 351 12.84 -49.04 16.95
C GLU A 351 13.41 -47.70 17.40
N VAL A 352 12.65 -46.98 18.24
CA VAL A 352 13.09 -45.74 18.86
C VAL A 352 14.11 -46.04 19.96
N ASN A 353 15.27 -45.41 19.85
CA ASN A 353 16.26 -45.40 20.92
C ASN A 353 15.86 -44.39 21.99
N LYS A 354 15.73 -43.10 21.61
CA LYS A 354 15.42 -42.00 22.51
C LYS A 354 14.65 -40.88 21.80
N VAL A 355 13.83 -40.15 22.55
CA VAL A 355 13.18 -38.91 22.09
C VAL A 355 13.52 -37.81 23.06
N TYR A 356 13.94 -36.65 22.56
CA TYR A 356 14.38 -35.53 23.38
C TYR A 356 13.65 -34.25 22.99
N TYR A 357 13.48 -33.40 23.99
CA TYR A 357 13.23 -31.98 23.83
C TYR A 357 14.43 -31.23 24.43
N GLN A 358 15.09 -30.40 23.61
CA GLN A 358 16.38 -29.78 23.95
C GLN A 358 17.42 -30.85 24.35
N THR A 359 17.79 -30.94 25.64
CA THR A 359 18.74 -31.93 26.17
C THR A 359 18.07 -32.98 27.06
N GLN A 360 16.75 -32.89 27.28
CA GLN A 360 16.01 -33.76 28.18
C GLN A 360 15.29 -34.87 27.42
N GLU A 361 15.50 -36.12 27.87
CA GLU A 361 14.77 -37.27 27.35
C GLU A 361 13.30 -37.23 27.79
N LEU A 362 12.38 -37.38 26.84
CA LEU A 362 10.94 -37.32 27.09
C LEU A 362 10.45 -38.64 27.70
N PRO A 363 9.67 -38.57 28.80
CA PRO A 363 9.19 -39.75 29.49
C PRO A 363 8.25 -40.57 28.59
N LYS A 364 8.47 -41.88 28.55
CA LYS A 364 7.69 -42.83 27.76
C LYS A 364 6.58 -43.47 28.59
N THR A 365 5.36 -43.48 28.08
CA THR A 365 4.19 -44.10 28.69
C THR A 365 4.04 -45.57 28.29
N ALA A 366 3.20 -46.31 29.02
CA ALA A 366 2.96 -47.73 28.77
C ALA A 366 2.34 -48.03 27.39
N ASP A 367 1.63 -47.06 26.79
CA ASP A 367 1.07 -47.13 25.43
C ASP A 367 2.11 -46.86 24.32
N GLY A 368 3.38 -46.59 24.70
CA GLY A 368 4.47 -46.33 23.78
C GLY A 368 4.63 -44.86 23.36
N SER A 369 3.78 -43.96 23.85
CA SER A 369 3.89 -42.52 23.57
C SER A 369 4.96 -41.85 24.44
N HIS A 370 5.46 -40.70 23.99
CA HIS A 370 6.35 -39.81 24.73
C HIS A 370 5.57 -38.56 25.10
N ILE A 371 5.58 -38.20 26.39
CA ILE A 371 4.86 -37.01 26.87
C ILE A 371 5.72 -35.78 26.60
N ILE A 372 5.18 -34.84 25.84
CA ILE A 372 5.77 -33.51 25.63
C ILE A 372 5.20 -32.52 26.64
N GLY A 373 3.89 -32.61 26.92
CA GLY A 373 3.19 -31.70 27.82
C GLY A 373 2.49 -30.56 27.07
N ASP A 374 2.32 -29.42 27.74
CA ASP A 374 1.64 -28.28 27.13
C ASP A 374 2.60 -27.51 26.22
N MET A 375 2.10 -27.09 25.05
CA MET A 375 2.86 -26.40 24.03
C MET A 375 2.16 -25.11 23.63
N SER A 376 2.77 -23.97 24.00
CA SER A 376 2.32 -22.62 23.61
C SER A 376 3.32 -21.89 22.73
N SER A 377 4.47 -22.49 22.44
CA SER A 377 5.54 -21.94 21.61
C SER A 377 6.20 -23.05 20.80
N PRO A 378 6.94 -22.73 19.71
CA PRO A 378 7.70 -23.71 18.95
C PRO A 378 8.62 -24.56 19.84
N GLN A 379 8.69 -25.85 19.54
CA GLN A 379 9.58 -26.79 20.22
C GLN A 379 10.34 -27.64 19.20
N ASN A 380 11.66 -27.78 19.41
CA ASN A 380 12.50 -28.69 18.64
C ASN A 380 12.54 -30.07 19.32
N ILE A 381 12.03 -31.09 18.64
CA ILE A 381 11.95 -32.47 19.11
C ILE A 381 12.90 -33.34 18.29
N VAL A 382 13.73 -34.12 18.97
CA VAL A 382 14.72 -34.98 18.34
C VAL A 382 14.40 -36.44 18.61
N ILE A 383 14.32 -37.26 17.56
CA ILE A 383 14.10 -38.70 17.64
C ILE A 383 15.37 -39.42 17.17
N ASP A 384 16.00 -40.16 18.08
CA ASP A 384 17.04 -41.13 17.76
C ASP A 384 16.40 -42.50 17.55
N PHE A 385 16.60 -43.13 16.39
CA PHE A 385 16.03 -44.42 16.05
C PHE A 385 17.06 -45.35 15.40
N LYS A 386 16.89 -46.67 15.59
CA LYS A 386 17.78 -47.67 15.00
C LYS A 386 17.39 -47.96 13.56
N THR A 387 18.38 -47.98 12.68
CA THR A 387 18.21 -48.37 11.27
C THR A 387 18.37 -49.88 11.12
N THR A 388 17.67 -50.46 10.14
CA THR A 388 17.74 -51.90 9.86
C THR A 388 19.07 -52.28 9.20
N SER A 389 19.35 -53.58 9.09
CA SER A 389 20.56 -54.11 8.44
C SER A 389 20.58 -54.00 6.92
N SER A 390 19.44 -53.77 6.29
CA SER A 390 19.30 -53.66 4.83
C SER A 390 19.35 -52.21 4.35
N TRP A 391 20.00 -51.98 3.20
CA TRP A 391 19.87 -50.76 2.42
C TRP A 391 18.49 -50.68 1.74
N GLY A 392 17.97 -49.46 1.58
CA GLY A 392 16.71 -49.19 0.87
C GLY A 392 15.87 -48.11 1.55
N GLU A 393 14.85 -47.63 0.84
CA GLU A 393 13.90 -46.67 1.37
C GLU A 393 12.95 -47.35 2.38
N ARG A 394 12.73 -46.68 3.51
CA ARG A 394 11.88 -47.15 4.61
C ARG A 394 11.05 -45.98 5.13
N ALA A 395 9.83 -46.25 5.56
CA ALA A 395 8.96 -45.26 6.17
C ALA A 395 8.63 -45.66 7.60
N PHE A 396 8.48 -44.67 8.46
CA PHE A 396 7.91 -44.78 9.79
C PHE A 396 7.01 -43.57 10.04
N THR A 397 6.13 -43.68 11.03
CA THR A 397 5.12 -42.67 11.32
C THR A 397 5.44 -41.98 12.64
N VAL A 398 5.27 -40.67 12.69
CA VAL A 398 5.31 -39.86 13.92
C VAL A 398 3.94 -39.22 14.08
N GLU A 399 3.22 -39.62 15.12
CA GLU A 399 1.91 -39.08 15.46
C GLU A 399 2.05 -38.11 16.62
N LEU A 400 1.53 -36.89 16.47
CA LEU A 400 1.39 -35.91 17.54
C LEU A 400 -0.10 -35.79 17.90
N SER A 401 -0.42 -35.91 19.18
CA SER A 401 -1.79 -35.74 19.67
C SER A 401 -1.84 -34.73 20.81
N ALA A 402 -2.87 -33.90 20.82
CA ALA A 402 -3.09 -32.88 21.86
C ALA A 402 -4.57 -32.46 21.92
N THR A 403 -4.94 -31.72 22.95
CA THR A 403 -6.25 -31.06 23.07
C THR A 403 -6.10 -29.55 23.15
N ASP A 404 -7.05 -28.77 22.66
CA ASP A 404 -7.07 -27.33 22.91
C ASP A 404 -7.82 -26.95 24.20
N ILE A 405 -7.92 -25.66 24.49
CA ILE A 405 -8.64 -25.12 25.67
C ILE A 405 -10.15 -25.42 25.64
N GLU A 406 -10.71 -25.67 24.46
CA GLU A 406 -12.13 -26.00 24.27
C GLU A 406 -12.39 -27.52 24.41
N GLY A 407 -11.32 -28.32 24.59
CA GLY A 407 -11.37 -29.77 24.71
C GLY A 407 -11.42 -30.51 23.38
N THR A 408 -11.20 -29.83 22.24
CA THR A 408 -11.13 -30.45 20.92
C THR A 408 -9.82 -31.25 20.83
N ALA A 409 -9.93 -32.54 20.49
CA ALA A 409 -8.79 -33.41 20.30
C ALA A 409 -8.25 -33.34 18.86
N TYR A 410 -6.93 -33.28 18.73
CA TYR A 410 -6.22 -33.20 17.48
C TYR A 410 -5.25 -34.37 17.32
N THR A 411 -5.07 -34.81 16.09
CA THR A 411 -4.07 -35.81 15.73
C THR A 411 -3.39 -35.38 14.43
N ASN A 412 -2.11 -35.08 14.55
CA ASN A 412 -1.18 -34.75 13.48
C ASN A 412 -0.43 -36.04 13.10
N LEU A 413 -0.51 -36.48 11.85
CA LEU A 413 0.17 -37.68 11.31
C LEU A 413 1.33 -37.33 10.39
#